data_AF-A0A7S3SYM0-F1
#
_entry.id   AF-A0A7S3SYM0-F1
#
_cell.length_a   1.000
_cell.length_b   1.000
_cell.length_c   1.000
_cell.angle_alpha   90.00
_cell.angle_beta   90.00
_cell.angle_gamma   90.00
#
_symmetry.space_group_name_H-M   'P 1'
#
loop_
_entity.id
_entity.type
_entity.pdbx_description
1 polymer ?
#
loop_
_entity_poly.entity_id
_entity_poly.type
_entity_poly.pdbx_seq_one_letter_code
_entity_poly.pdbx_strand_id
1 'polypeptide(L)'
;GDDGLDGCTAVEHKKYYVSEYYKVKGADQMKAEIFMNGPIGCGVDSTDEFDFYLGGIYEQELKWARINHEISVVGFGKTDEGEEYWIGRNSWGTYWGEY
;
A
#
# COMPACT_ATOMS: atom_id res chain seq x y z
N GLY A 1 -26.94 -9.67 23.31
CA GLY A 1 -25.62 -9.55 22.70
C GLY A 1 -25.78 -8.54 21.61
N ASP A 2 -25.05 -7.43 21.70
CA ASP A 2 -25.06 -6.37 20.72
C ASP A 2 -24.37 -6.89 19.45
N ASP A 3 -25.13 -7.15 18.41
CA ASP A 3 -24.62 -7.62 17.11
C ASP A 3 -24.12 -6.46 16.24
N GLY A 4 -24.16 -5.22 16.76
CA GLY A 4 -23.71 -4.01 16.07
C GLY A 4 -24.56 -3.66 14.86
N LEU A 5 -25.75 -4.26 14.70
CA LEU A 5 -26.67 -4.00 13.58
C LEU A 5 -27.75 -2.96 13.92
N ASP A 6 -27.84 -2.53 15.18
CA ASP A 6 -28.83 -1.55 15.60
C ASP A 6 -28.54 -0.18 14.97
N GLY A 7 -29.42 0.28 14.08
CA GLY A 7 -29.23 1.49 13.27
C GLY A 7 -28.63 1.27 11.87
N CYS A 8 -28.30 0.04 11.47
CA CYS A 8 -27.89 -0.26 10.11
C CYS A 8 -29.10 -0.60 9.22
N THR A 9 -29.31 0.14 8.13
CA THR A 9 -30.30 -0.20 7.10
C THR A 9 -29.61 -0.75 5.87
N ALA A 10 -30.09 -1.88 5.33
CA ALA A 10 -29.59 -2.40 4.07
C ALA A 10 -29.93 -1.42 2.94
N VAL A 11 -28.89 -0.90 2.29
CA VAL A 11 -29.02 -0.03 1.11
C VAL A 11 -28.75 -0.85 -0.14
N GLU A 12 -29.65 -0.81 -1.11
CA GLU A 12 -29.43 -1.45 -2.40
C GLU A 12 -28.36 -0.68 -3.17
N HIS A 13 -27.30 -1.38 -3.57
CA HIS A 13 -26.18 -0.80 -4.30
C HIS A 13 -25.69 -1.77 -5.37
N LYS A 14 -25.10 -1.22 -6.44
CA LYS A 14 -24.40 -2.01 -7.44
C LYS A 14 -23.16 -2.65 -6.80
N LYS A 15 -23.06 -3.98 -6.90
CA LYS A 15 -21.91 -4.74 -6.40
C LYS A 15 -20.86 -4.91 -7.50
N TYR A 16 -19.59 -4.82 -7.12
CA TYR A 16 -18.44 -5.05 -7.98
C TYR A 16 -17.65 -6.25 -7.44
N TYR A 17 -17.09 -7.04 -8.34
CA TYR A 17 -16.39 -8.28 -8.01
C TYR A 17 -15.08 -8.36 -8.79
N VAL A 18 -14.11 -9.06 -8.22
CA VAL A 18 -12.88 -9.47 -8.93
C VAL A 18 -13.04 -10.91 -9.40
N SER A 19 -12.51 -11.21 -10.58
CA SER A 19 -12.51 -12.58 -11.12
C SER A 19 -11.42 -13.44 -10.52
N GLU A 20 -10.25 -12.85 -10.21
CA GLU A 20 -9.06 -13.55 -9.74
C GLU A 20 -8.30 -12.72 -8.70
N TYR A 21 -7.56 -13.41 -7.83
CA TYR A 21 -6.63 -12.82 -6.89
C TYR A 21 -5.52 -13.81 -6.56
N TYR A 22 -4.31 -13.31 -6.31
CA TYR A 22 -3.15 -14.13 -5.97
C TYR A 22 -2.11 -13.30 -5.21
N LYS A 23 -1.04 -13.96 -4.77
CA LYS A 23 0.08 -13.32 -4.09
C LYS A 23 1.25 -13.15 -5.06
N VAL A 24 1.88 -11.99 -5.01
CA VAL A 24 3.15 -11.70 -5.67
C VAL A 24 4.19 -11.31 -4.62
N LYS A 25 5.46 -11.63 -4.84
CA LYS A 25 6.54 -11.26 -3.91
C LYS A 25 7.86 -11.03 -4.65
N GLY A 26 8.70 -10.16 -4.10
CA GLY A 26 9.99 -9.82 -4.69
C GLY A 26 9.88 -8.78 -5.79
N ALA A 27 10.90 -7.92 -5.90
CA ALA A 27 10.84 -6.70 -6.68
C ALA A 27 10.49 -6.95 -8.16
N ASP A 28 11.14 -7.91 -8.83
CA ASP A 28 10.91 -8.14 -10.26
C ASP A 28 9.48 -8.60 -10.56
N GLN A 29 8.93 -9.49 -9.73
CA GLN A 29 7.56 -9.97 -9.91
C GLN A 29 6.55 -8.86 -9.62
N MET A 30 6.80 -8.06 -8.58
CA MET A 30 5.96 -6.90 -8.26
C MET A 30 5.98 -5.85 -9.38
N LYS A 31 7.16 -5.50 -9.91
CA LYS A 31 7.31 -4.58 -11.06
C LYS A 31 6.55 -5.10 -12.28
N ALA A 32 6.68 -6.40 -12.59
CA ALA A 32 5.97 -7.02 -13.71
C ALA A 32 4.43 -6.99 -13.52
N GLU A 33 3.96 -7.31 -12.32
CA GLU A 33 2.53 -7.31 -12.00
C GLU A 33 1.94 -5.89 -12.10
N ILE A 34 2.63 -4.90 -11.52
CA ILE A 34 2.20 -3.50 -11.58
C ILE A 34 2.12 -3.02 -13.02
N PHE A 35 3.11 -3.35 -13.84
CA PHE A 35 3.15 -2.96 -15.24
C PHE A 35 2.02 -3.60 -16.06
N MET A 36 1.70 -4.86 -15.80
CA MET A 36 0.72 -5.61 -16.59
C MET A 36 -0.73 -5.38 -16.15
N ASN A 37 -0.97 -5.35 -14.84
CA ASN A 37 -2.31 -5.45 -14.26
C ASN A 37 -2.68 -4.27 -13.34
N GLY A 38 -1.74 -3.36 -13.08
CA GLY A 38 -1.96 -2.17 -12.25
C GLY A 38 -1.62 -2.37 -10.76
N PRO A 39 -2.06 -1.46 -9.88
CA PRO A 39 -1.61 -1.41 -8.50
C PRO A 39 -1.82 -2.70 -7.70
N ILE A 40 -0.88 -2.99 -6.81
CA ILE A 40 -0.91 -4.17 -5.92
C ILE A 40 -1.04 -3.74 -4.45
N GLY A 41 -1.60 -4.62 -3.61
CA GLY A 41 -1.55 -4.50 -2.15
C GLY A 41 -0.23 -5.07 -1.62
N CYS A 42 0.42 -4.35 -0.71
CA CYS A 42 1.66 -4.78 -0.06
C CYS A 42 1.65 -4.45 1.43
N GLY A 43 2.11 -5.42 2.23
CA GLY A 43 2.37 -5.21 3.65
C GLY A 43 3.66 -4.43 3.88
N VAL A 44 3.64 -3.51 4.83
CA VAL A 44 4.78 -2.68 5.26
C VAL A 44 4.90 -2.67 6.79
N ASP A 45 6.10 -2.40 7.28
CA ASP A 45 6.34 -2.09 8.69
C ASP A 45 6.19 -0.58 8.90
N SER A 46 5.05 -0.18 9.44
CA SER A 46 4.76 1.19 9.86
C SER A 46 5.47 1.45 11.18
N THR A 47 6.64 2.08 11.11
CA THR A 47 7.44 2.46 12.27
C THR A 47 7.13 3.89 12.70
N ASP A 48 7.56 4.26 13.91
CA ASP A 48 7.45 5.65 14.38
C ASP A 48 8.11 6.64 13.39
N GLU A 49 9.18 6.25 12.71
CA GLU A 49 9.85 7.09 11.71
C GLU A 49 9.02 7.22 10.42
N PHE A 50 8.34 6.15 10.00
CA PHE A 50 7.43 6.18 8.85
C PHE A 50 6.20 7.06 9.13
N ASP A 51 5.70 7.08 10.36
CA ASP A 51 4.59 7.94 10.78
C ASP A 51 4.91 9.44 10.59
N PHE A 52 6.18 9.84 10.72
CA PHE A 52 6.65 11.22 10.53
C PHE A 52 7.20 11.52 9.13
N TYR A 53 7.05 10.62 8.16
CA TYR A 53 7.47 10.85 6.78
C TYR A 53 6.69 12.02 6.13
N LEU A 54 7.43 12.98 5.54
CA LEU A 54 6.88 14.19 4.92
C LEU A 54 7.31 14.40 3.45
N GLY A 55 8.18 13.55 2.90
CA GLY A 55 8.64 13.65 1.51
C GLY A 55 10.05 13.13 1.26
N GLY A 56 10.40 12.94 -0.01
CA GLY A 56 11.66 12.34 -0.47
C GLY A 56 11.62 10.81 -0.61
N ILE A 57 12.75 10.20 -0.95
CA ILE A 57 12.84 8.73 -0.98
C ILE A 57 13.02 8.24 0.45
N TYR A 58 12.00 7.56 0.97
CA TYR A 58 12.04 6.98 2.32
C TYR A 58 12.90 5.70 2.34
N GLU A 59 13.84 5.64 3.27
CA GLU A 59 14.67 4.45 3.54
C GLU A 59 14.85 4.29 5.05
N GLN A 60 14.69 3.06 5.55
CA GLN A 60 14.94 2.73 6.94
C GLN A 60 15.47 1.30 7.05
N GLU A 61 16.65 1.12 7.66
CA GLU A 61 17.21 -0.21 7.93
C GLU A 61 16.59 -0.81 9.20
N LEU A 62 15.87 -1.91 9.06
CA LEU A 62 15.23 -2.62 10.17
C LEU A 62 15.89 -3.97 10.38
N LYS A 63 16.47 -4.17 11.58
CA LYS A 63 17.02 -5.48 11.99
C LYS A 63 15.96 -6.59 11.99
N TRP A 64 14.72 -6.23 12.33
CA TRP A 64 13.57 -7.13 12.38
C TRP A 64 12.32 -6.40 11.89
N ALA A 65 12.04 -6.50 10.58
CA ALA A 65 10.81 -5.96 10.03
C ALA A 65 9.59 -6.79 10.45
N ARG A 66 8.52 -6.11 10.87
CA ARG A 66 7.22 -6.70 11.19
C ARG A 66 6.13 -5.99 10.40
N ILE A 67 5.53 -6.72 9.46
CA ILE A 67 4.35 -6.23 8.76
C ILE A 67 3.24 -5.96 9.78
N ASN A 68 2.83 -4.71 9.89
CA ASN A 68 1.76 -4.23 10.77
C ASN A 68 0.75 -3.33 10.04
N HIS A 69 1.03 -2.98 8.77
CA HIS A 69 0.23 -2.08 7.95
C HIS A 69 0.19 -2.56 6.49
N GLU A 70 -0.79 -2.08 5.72
CA GLU A 70 -0.99 -2.39 4.30
C GLU A 70 -1.09 -1.10 3.49
N ILE A 71 -0.35 -1.02 2.39
CA ILE A 71 -0.38 0.08 1.43
C ILE A 71 -0.64 -0.45 0.02
N SER A 72 -0.95 0.45 -0.92
CA SER A 72 -0.95 0.10 -2.34
C SER A 72 0.35 0.56 -2.99
N VAL A 73 1.08 -0.35 -3.64
CA VAL A 73 2.21 0.01 -4.49
C VAL A 73 1.67 0.22 -5.90
N VAL A 74 1.77 1.46 -6.39
CA VAL A 74 1.15 1.90 -7.65
C VAL A 74 2.15 2.05 -8.79
N GLY A 75 3.44 1.98 -8.49
CA GLY A 75 4.51 2.20 -9.45
C GLY A 75 5.89 2.01 -8.84
N PHE A 76 6.91 2.22 -9.67
CA PHE A 76 8.32 2.19 -9.30
C PHE A 76 9.07 3.17 -10.18
N GLY A 77 10.21 3.65 -9.69
CA GLY A 77 11.05 4.61 -10.39
C GLY A 77 12.52 4.38 -10.11
N LYS A 78 13.35 5.22 -10.71
CA LYS A 78 14.79 5.22 -10.55
C LYS A 78 15.31 6.65 -10.63
N THR A 79 16.17 7.05 -9.70
CA THR A 79 16.84 8.36 -9.73
C THR A 79 17.87 8.41 -10.86
N ASP A 80 18.37 9.61 -11.16
CA ASP A 80 19.43 9.80 -12.16
C ASP A 80 20.74 9.11 -11.72
N GLU A 81 20.99 9.04 -10.41
CA GLU A 81 22.12 8.33 -9.80
C GLU A 81 21.92 6.81 -9.76
N GLY A 82 20.70 6.35 -10.03
CA GLY A 82 20.36 4.96 -10.23
C GLY A 82 19.77 4.25 -9.01
N GLU A 83 19.34 4.99 -7.99
CA GLU A 83 18.61 4.46 -6.85
C GLU A 83 17.17 4.12 -7.25
N GLU A 84 16.73 2.89 -7.00
CA GLU A 84 15.36 2.46 -7.31
C GLU A 84 14.43 2.71 -6.12
N TYR A 85 13.21 3.14 -6.39
CA TYR A 85 12.20 3.41 -5.36
C TYR A 85 10.81 2.93 -5.78
N TRP A 86 9.95 2.70 -4.79
CA TRP A 86 8.53 2.39 -4.99
C TRP A 86 7.68 3.65 -4.89
N ILE A 87 6.64 3.73 -5.70
CA ILE A 87 5.61 4.76 -5.57
C ILE A 87 4.47 4.12 -4.78
N GLY A 88 4.32 4.54 -3.53
CA GLY A 88 3.31 4.04 -2.61
C GLY A 88 2.12 4.99 -2.48
N ARG A 89 0.92 4.42 -2.37
CA ARG A 89 -0.30 5.12 -1.95
C ARG A 89 -0.65 4.64 -0.54
N ASN A 90 -0.65 5.56 0.40
CA ASN A 90 -1.10 5.34 1.78
C ASN A 90 -2.55 5.84 1.99
N SER A 91 -3.14 5.48 3.11
CA SER A 91 -4.53 5.78 3.48
C SER A 91 -4.67 6.70 4.68
N TRP A 92 -3.64 7.50 4.98
CA TRP A 92 -3.62 8.44 6.12
C TRP A 92 -4.00 9.87 5.74
N GLY A 93 -4.40 10.12 4.49
CA GLY A 93 -4.77 11.46 4.02
C GLY A 93 -3.58 12.31 3.57
N THR A 94 -3.87 13.51 3.06
CA THR A 94 -2.89 14.34 2.32
C THR A 94 -1.91 15.10 3.21
N TYR A 95 -2.02 14.99 4.55
CA TYR A 95 -1.08 15.61 5.47
C TYR A 95 0.19 14.77 5.69
N TRP A 96 0.18 13.52 5.22
CA TRP A 96 1.27 12.58 5.36
C TRP A 96 1.92 12.34 3.99
N GLY A 97 3.26 12.34 3.96
CA GLY A 97 4.02 12.12 2.74
C GLY A 97 3.77 13.16 1.63
N GLU A 98 3.77 12.69 0.38
CA GLU A 98 3.66 13.51 -0.84
C GLU A 98 2.29 13.32 -1.52
N TYR A 99 1.70 14.41 -2.02
CA TYR A 99 0.35 14.45 -2.60
C TYR A 99 0.30 15.06 -4.00
#